data_AF-A0AAN7FBD0-F1
#
_entry.id   AF-A0AAN7FBD0-F1
#
_cell.length_a   1.000
_cell.length_b   1.000
_cell.length_c   1.000
_cell.angle_alpha   90.00
_cell.angle_beta   90.00
_cell.angle_gamma   90.00
#
_symmetry.space_group_name_H-M   'P 1'
#
loop_
_entity.id
_entity.type
_entity.pdbx_description
1 polymer ?
#
loop_
_entity_poly.entity_id
_entity_poly.type
_entity_poly.pdbx_seq_one_letter_code
_entity_poly.pdbx_strand_id
1 'polypeptide(L)'
;MVSMQSVAYTGVPLLATAATWFLIFGLCSLILCCCCCCRRQKKSYGYSRIAYALSLILLILFTITAITGSGFLYTAQGKFQLSTTNILEYLLNQADTTVEKLKDVLVNLVAAKQVGIGQNFLPPDIQSNIDILGNMTNISAMIPKIKTQQSSKQIQNVLLPVRQVLNIIAASMLLLALLGFIFSVFGLQCFVYILMIIGWILVTGTFILCGISLVLHNIVADTCVSMDQWVENPTAHSALSEVLPCMDNATANDILSISKHVTFLMVGIVNQFITNVANNDVPPSAGPFYYNQSGPLVPILCNPLNFDNTDRRCTAGEVDLSNATQVWGNYVCNVFPSGMCTSMGRLMPTSYGQMQAAVNVSYTLYHYGPFLVDLVDCNFVRKTFSDISEDHCPGLRRYSYRIYVGLVIVSAAVMLSMIFWLVYARERRHRVYAKKFTPKIYSQGVRGF
;
A
#
# COMPACT_ATOMS: atom_id res chain seq x y z
N MET A 1 -12.42 12.49 -12.83
CA MET A 1 -13.08 12.14 -11.56
C MET A 1 -13.95 10.91 -11.79
N VAL A 2 -13.49 9.73 -11.40
CA VAL A 2 -14.42 8.61 -11.20
C VAL A 2 -15.14 8.93 -9.88
N SER A 3 -16.41 9.31 -9.94
CA SER A 3 -17.18 9.51 -8.72
C SER A 3 -17.27 8.16 -8.01
N MET A 4 -16.93 8.09 -6.71
CA MET A 4 -17.15 6.86 -5.91
C MET A 4 -18.59 6.36 -6.05
N GLN A 5 -19.53 7.26 -6.34
CA GLN A 5 -20.91 6.98 -6.70
C GLN A 5 -21.03 6.08 -7.94
N SER A 6 -20.35 6.40 -9.05
CA SER A 6 -20.39 5.60 -10.28
C SER A 6 -19.88 4.17 -10.05
N VAL A 7 -18.83 4.02 -9.26
CA VAL A 7 -18.27 2.68 -8.97
C VAL A 7 -19.19 1.92 -8.01
N ALA A 8 -19.77 2.60 -7.01
CA ALA A 8 -20.73 1.99 -6.10
C ALA A 8 -22.00 1.47 -6.82
N TYR A 9 -22.45 2.15 -7.89
CA TYR A 9 -23.60 1.71 -8.69
C TYR A 9 -23.38 0.34 -9.34
N THR A 10 -22.13 -0.08 -9.61
CA THR A 10 -21.85 -1.40 -10.21
C THR A 10 -22.24 -2.57 -9.30
N GLY A 11 -22.28 -2.38 -7.98
CA GLY A 11 -22.71 -3.40 -7.01
C GLY A 11 -24.23 -3.53 -6.84
N VAL A 12 -25.01 -2.55 -7.33
CA VAL A 12 -26.47 -2.48 -7.11
C VAL A 12 -27.23 -3.72 -7.58
N PRO A 13 -26.96 -4.31 -8.76
CA PRO A 13 -27.67 -5.51 -9.20
C PRO A 13 -27.53 -6.68 -8.22
N LEU A 14 -26.33 -6.86 -7.64
CA LEU A 14 -26.06 -7.95 -6.68
C LEU A 14 -26.74 -7.69 -5.33
N LEU A 15 -26.74 -6.44 -4.88
CA LEU A 15 -27.48 -6.05 -3.68
C LEU A 15 -29.00 -6.21 -3.86
N ALA A 16 -29.51 -5.88 -5.04
CA ALA A 16 -30.91 -6.11 -5.39
C ALA A 16 -31.25 -7.61 -5.39
N THR A 17 -30.37 -8.46 -5.94
CA THR A 17 -30.55 -9.92 -5.85
C THR A 17 -30.51 -10.42 -4.41
N ALA A 18 -29.63 -9.88 -3.56
CA ALA A 18 -29.57 -10.21 -2.14
C ALA A 18 -30.87 -9.85 -1.41
N ALA A 19 -31.39 -8.64 -1.62
CA ALA A 19 -32.64 -8.18 -1.03
C ALA A 19 -33.84 -9.01 -1.51
N THR A 20 -33.88 -9.31 -2.81
CA THR A 20 -34.94 -10.15 -3.40
C THR A 20 -34.91 -11.56 -2.82
N TRP A 21 -33.73 -12.18 -2.74
CA TRP A 21 -33.54 -13.49 -2.13
C TRP A 21 -33.93 -13.48 -0.65
N PHE A 22 -33.48 -12.47 0.09
CA PHE A 22 -33.75 -12.34 1.51
C PHE A 22 -35.25 -12.28 1.79
N LEU A 23 -35.98 -11.43 1.07
CA LEU A 23 -37.42 -11.23 1.24
C LEU A 23 -38.22 -12.45 0.76
N ILE A 24 -38.03 -12.89 -0.48
CA ILE A 24 -38.85 -13.96 -1.07
C ILE A 24 -38.59 -15.28 -0.35
N PHE A 25 -37.32 -15.67 -0.21
CA PHE A 25 -36.97 -16.96 0.37
C PHE A 25 -37.20 -16.98 1.90
N GLY A 26 -37.00 -15.84 2.58
CA GLY A 26 -37.30 -15.68 3.99
C GLY A 26 -38.80 -15.86 4.27
N LEU A 27 -39.65 -15.15 3.51
CA LEU A 27 -41.11 -15.29 3.61
C LEU A 27 -41.58 -16.71 3.31
N CYS A 28 -41.07 -17.33 2.23
CA CYS A 28 -41.40 -18.72 1.91
C CYS A 28 -40.97 -19.70 3.00
N SER A 29 -39.78 -19.53 3.58
CA SER A 29 -39.26 -20.39 4.66
C SER A 29 -40.04 -20.24 5.95
N LEU A 30 -40.45 -19.01 6.32
CA LEU A 30 -41.32 -18.74 7.46
C LEU A 30 -42.68 -19.40 7.28
N ILE A 31 -43.29 -19.26 6.10
CA ILE A 31 -44.57 -19.91 5.78
C ILE A 31 -44.44 -21.45 5.85
N LEU A 32 -43.39 -22.04 5.28
CA LEU A 32 -43.17 -23.49 5.36
C LEU A 32 -42.97 -23.95 6.81
N CYS A 33 -42.23 -23.20 7.62
CA CYS A 33 -41.98 -23.51 9.03
C CYS A 33 -43.30 -23.46 9.84
N CYS A 34 -44.05 -22.36 9.74
CA CYS A 34 -45.35 -22.21 10.40
C CYS A 34 -46.37 -23.26 9.93
N CYS A 35 -46.40 -23.60 8.63
CA CYS A 35 -47.29 -24.65 8.13
C CYS A 35 -46.90 -26.03 8.64
N CYS A 36 -45.60 -26.34 8.78
CA CYS A 36 -45.14 -27.60 9.33
C CYS A 36 -45.44 -27.75 10.84
N CYS A 37 -45.33 -26.66 11.61
CA CYS A 37 -45.64 -26.64 13.04
C CYS A 37 -47.15 -26.62 13.33
N CYS A 38 -47.96 -25.96 12.49
CA CYS A 38 -49.38 -25.74 12.78
C CYS A 38 -50.34 -26.65 11.98
N ARG A 39 -49.93 -27.26 10.85
CA ARG A 39 -50.81 -28.14 10.04
C ARG A 39 -50.05 -29.32 9.42
N ARG A 40 -50.28 -30.53 9.96
CA ARG A 40 -50.04 -31.80 9.25
C ARG A 40 -51.06 -31.98 8.10
N GLN A 41 -51.07 -31.10 7.10
CA GLN A 41 -51.92 -31.30 5.93
C GLN A 41 -51.29 -32.30 4.97
N LYS A 42 -51.82 -33.53 5.00
CA LYS A 42 -51.71 -34.52 3.92
C LYS A 42 -52.42 -33.96 2.67
N LYS A 43 -51.72 -33.22 1.81
CA LYS A 43 -52.18 -33.03 0.42
C LYS A 43 -51.57 -34.12 -0.45
N SER A 44 -52.42 -34.98 -1.00
CA SER A 44 -52.05 -36.03 -1.95
C SER A 44 -51.76 -35.41 -3.32
N TYR A 45 -50.57 -34.84 -3.48
CA TYR A 45 -50.01 -34.55 -4.79
C TYR A 45 -49.33 -35.82 -5.33
N GLY A 46 -49.53 -36.09 -6.62
CA GLY A 46 -48.96 -37.25 -7.31
C GLY A 46 -47.44 -37.17 -7.39
N TYR A 47 -46.77 -38.31 -7.19
CA TYR A 47 -45.32 -38.46 -7.30
C TYR A 47 -44.86 -38.37 -8.76
N SER A 48 -43.90 -37.50 -9.06
CA SER A 48 -43.29 -37.42 -10.40
C SER A 48 -41.87 -37.98 -10.39
N ARG A 49 -41.67 -39.12 -11.06
CA ARG A 49 -40.36 -39.80 -11.16
C ARG A 49 -39.31 -38.94 -11.89
N ILE A 50 -39.76 -38.13 -12.85
CA ILE A 50 -38.90 -37.22 -13.63
C ILE A 50 -38.39 -36.09 -12.74
N ALA A 51 -39.26 -35.46 -11.95
CA ALA A 51 -38.87 -34.39 -11.02
C ALA A 51 -37.89 -34.89 -9.95
N TYR A 52 -38.09 -36.11 -9.44
CA TYR A 52 -37.17 -36.75 -8.49
C TYR A 52 -35.79 -37.01 -9.09
N ALA A 53 -35.71 -37.56 -10.31
CA ALA A 53 -34.43 -37.85 -10.96
C ALA A 53 -33.69 -36.55 -11.35
N LEU A 54 -34.40 -35.58 -11.91
CA LEU A 54 -33.83 -34.31 -12.34
C LEU A 54 -33.31 -33.47 -11.17
N SER A 55 -34.07 -33.40 -10.06
CA SER A 55 -33.60 -32.72 -8.84
C SER A 55 -32.35 -33.36 -8.26
N LEU A 56 -32.23 -34.69 -8.29
CA LEU A 56 -31.01 -35.37 -7.83
C LEU A 56 -29.80 -35.05 -8.70
N ILE A 57 -29.95 -35.07 -10.04
CA ILE A 57 -28.86 -34.75 -10.98
C ILE A 57 -28.39 -33.30 -10.77
N LEU A 58 -29.33 -32.36 -10.67
CA LEU A 58 -29.01 -30.95 -10.45
C LEU A 58 -28.34 -30.73 -9.08
N LEU A 59 -28.75 -31.43 -8.03
CA LEU A 59 -28.09 -31.38 -6.73
C LEU A 59 -26.64 -31.87 -6.77
N ILE A 60 -26.36 -32.93 -7.52
CA ILE A 60 -24.98 -33.40 -7.72
C ILE A 60 -24.18 -32.35 -8.48
N LEU A 61 -24.74 -31.76 -9.55
CA LEU A 61 -24.05 -30.75 -10.34
C LEU A 61 -23.75 -29.48 -9.53
N PHE A 62 -24.71 -28.99 -8.73
CA PHE A 62 -24.49 -27.80 -7.91
C PHE A 62 -23.53 -28.05 -6.74
N THR A 63 -23.49 -29.25 -6.16
CA THR A 63 -22.49 -29.57 -5.14
C THR A 63 -21.08 -29.64 -5.73
N ILE A 64 -20.90 -30.24 -6.92
CA ILE A 64 -19.62 -30.18 -7.66
C ILE A 64 -19.24 -28.73 -7.96
N THR A 65 -20.20 -27.93 -8.43
CA THR A 65 -19.98 -26.51 -8.72
C THR A 65 -19.55 -25.74 -7.46
N ALA A 66 -20.20 -25.98 -6.31
CA ALA A 66 -19.82 -25.37 -5.04
C ALA A 66 -18.40 -25.79 -4.59
N ILE A 67 -18.02 -27.06 -4.75
CA ILE A 67 -16.64 -27.53 -4.47
C ILE A 67 -15.62 -26.78 -5.34
N THR A 68 -15.86 -26.76 -6.66
CA THR A 68 -14.96 -26.06 -7.60
C THR A 68 -14.89 -24.56 -7.36
N GLY A 69 -16.03 -23.92 -7.08
CA GLY A 69 -16.13 -22.49 -6.78
C GLY A 69 -15.40 -22.12 -5.50
N SER A 70 -15.55 -22.91 -4.43
CA SER A 70 -14.84 -22.67 -3.16
C SER A 70 -13.33 -22.86 -3.30
N GLY A 71 -12.88 -23.87 -4.05
CA GLY A 71 -11.46 -24.05 -4.36
C GLY A 71 -10.90 -22.88 -5.17
N PHE A 72 -11.61 -22.44 -6.20
CA PHE A 72 -11.23 -21.28 -7.01
C PHE A 72 -11.14 -20.01 -6.16
N LEU A 73 -12.14 -19.75 -5.32
CA LEU A 73 -12.19 -18.61 -4.42
C LEU A 73 -11.01 -18.60 -3.43
N TYR A 74 -10.70 -19.74 -2.81
CA TYR A 74 -9.56 -19.87 -1.89
C TYR A 74 -8.22 -19.52 -2.56
N THR A 75 -8.00 -20.06 -3.77
CA THR A 75 -6.76 -19.76 -4.53
C THR A 75 -6.68 -18.29 -4.95
N ALA A 76 -7.80 -17.69 -5.36
CA ALA A 76 -7.86 -16.30 -5.77
C ALA A 76 -7.56 -15.36 -4.58
N GLN A 77 -8.12 -15.63 -3.41
CA GLN A 77 -7.87 -14.85 -2.19
C GLN A 77 -6.41 -14.92 -1.74
N GLY A 78 -5.79 -16.10 -1.78
CA GLY A 78 -4.38 -16.25 -1.44
C GLY A 78 -3.47 -15.41 -2.33
N LYS A 79 -3.73 -15.43 -3.65
CA LYS A 79 -2.94 -14.66 -4.62
C LYS A 79 -3.20 -13.15 -4.56
N PHE A 80 -4.45 -12.74 -4.34
CA PHE A 80 -4.79 -11.32 -4.14
C PHE A 80 -4.07 -10.75 -2.91
N GLN A 81 -4.13 -11.44 -1.78
CA GLN A 81 -3.46 -11.01 -0.55
C GLN A 81 -1.95 -10.89 -0.74
N LEU A 82 -1.31 -11.90 -1.36
CA LEU A 82 0.13 -11.88 -1.62
C LEU A 82 0.49 -10.67 -2.50
N SER A 83 -0.28 -10.43 -3.56
CA SER A 83 -0.07 -9.29 -4.45
C SER A 83 -0.18 -7.96 -3.69
N THR A 84 -1.21 -7.78 -2.86
CA THR A 84 -1.39 -6.54 -2.09
C THR A 84 -0.30 -6.35 -1.03
N THR A 85 0.14 -7.42 -0.37
CA THR A 85 1.25 -7.35 0.59
C THR A 85 2.54 -6.94 -0.10
N ASN A 86 2.84 -7.49 -1.28
CA ASN A 86 4.05 -7.14 -2.03
C ASN A 86 4.04 -5.66 -2.48
N ILE A 87 2.91 -5.16 -2.99
CA ILE A 87 2.75 -3.74 -3.34
C ILE A 87 2.99 -2.86 -2.12
N LEU A 88 2.37 -3.22 -0.99
CA LEU A 88 2.50 -2.47 0.25
C LEU A 88 3.96 -2.46 0.72
N GLU A 89 4.63 -3.60 0.76
CA GLU A 89 6.04 -3.70 1.15
C GLU A 89 6.96 -2.87 0.24
N TYR A 90 6.74 -2.93 -1.08
CA TYR A 90 7.46 -2.11 -2.06
C TYR A 90 7.27 -0.60 -1.79
N LEU A 91 6.02 -0.15 -1.65
CA LEU A 91 5.70 1.25 -1.36
C LEU A 91 6.32 1.75 -0.06
N LEU A 92 6.31 0.91 0.98
CA LEU A 92 6.89 1.24 2.27
C LEU A 92 8.40 1.35 2.20
N ASN A 93 9.05 0.44 1.49
CA ASN A 93 10.50 0.48 1.29
C ASN A 93 10.94 1.74 0.53
N GLN A 94 10.17 2.13 -0.48
CA GLN A 94 10.40 3.39 -1.21
C GLN A 94 10.19 4.62 -0.32
N ALA A 95 9.13 4.63 0.50
CA ALA A 95 8.88 5.69 1.45
C ALA A 95 9.95 5.80 2.55
N ASP A 96 10.36 4.68 3.15
CA ASP A 96 11.40 4.64 4.19
C ASP A 96 12.74 5.14 3.63
N THR A 97 13.12 4.71 2.43
CA THR A 97 14.34 5.21 1.74
C THR A 97 14.29 6.73 1.51
N THR A 98 13.11 7.26 1.13
CA THR A 98 12.91 8.70 0.90
C THR A 98 13.02 9.49 2.19
N VAL A 99 12.39 9.00 3.27
CA VAL A 99 12.43 9.63 4.59
C VAL A 99 13.85 9.62 5.16
N GLU A 100 14.60 8.53 5.01
CA GLU A 100 15.99 8.44 5.45
C GLU A 100 16.88 9.46 4.73
N LYS A 101 16.82 9.54 3.39
CA LYS A 101 17.59 10.52 2.62
C LYS A 101 17.23 11.97 2.99
N LEU A 102 15.93 12.28 3.13
CA LEU A 102 15.48 13.61 3.55
C LEU A 102 15.93 13.96 4.97
N LYS A 103 15.95 12.98 5.87
CA LYS A 103 16.47 13.17 7.23
C LYS A 103 17.95 13.53 7.20
N ASP A 104 18.76 12.85 6.39
CA ASP A 104 20.20 13.12 6.29
C ASP A 104 20.46 14.52 5.70
N VAL A 105 19.71 14.92 4.67
CA VAL A 105 19.73 16.29 4.13
C VAL A 105 19.41 17.30 5.23
N LEU A 106 18.33 17.06 5.98
CA LEU A 106 17.88 17.97 7.04
C LEU A 106 18.92 18.11 8.17
N VAL A 107 19.47 17.00 8.65
CA VAL A 107 20.47 16.99 9.72
C VAL A 107 21.71 17.79 9.32
N ASN A 108 22.19 17.61 8.09
CA ASN A 108 23.35 18.34 7.58
C ASN A 108 23.09 19.85 7.44
N LEU A 109 21.89 20.25 6.98
CA LEU A 109 21.50 21.65 6.86
C LEU A 109 21.31 22.34 8.23
N VAL A 110 20.71 21.64 9.21
CA VAL A 110 20.56 22.16 10.58
C VAL A 110 21.92 22.32 11.27
N ALA A 111 22.81 21.34 11.10
CA ALA A 111 24.18 21.43 11.62
C ALA A 111 24.92 22.66 11.05
N ALA A 112 24.75 22.93 9.74
CA ALA A 112 25.35 24.11 9.12
C ALA A 112 24.80 25.45 9.67
N LYS A 113 23.50 25.50 9.99
CA LYS A 113 22.87 26.68 10.59
C LYS A 113 23.39 26.95 12.02
N GLN A 114 23.49 25.92 12.86
CA GLN A 114 23.88 26.07 14.28
C GLN A 114 25.29 26.63 14.45
N VAL A 115 26.18 26.31 13.52
CA VAL A 115 27.57 26.75 13.58
C VAL A 115 27.73 28.22 13.17
N GLY A 116 26.64 28.88 12.76
CA GLY A 116 26.61 30.30 12.44
C GLY A 116 27.61 30.59 11.34
N ILE A 117 27.23 30.29 10.09
CA ILE A 117 27.89 30.90 8.93
C ILE A 117 27.79 32.41 9.17
N GLY A 118 28.87 32.98 9.69
CA GLY A 118 28.84 34.28 10.35
C GLY A 118 28.36 35.34 9.40
N GLN A 119 27.84 36.43 9.99
CA GLN A 119 27.31 37.65 9.35
C GLN A 119 28.19 38.26 8.24
N ASN A 120 29.38 37.71 7.96
CA ASN A 120 30.36 38.20 7.01
C ASN A 120 30.43 37.36 5.71
N PHE A 121 29.78 36.20 5.64
CA PHE A 121 29.87 35.30 4.46
C PHE A 121 28.61 35.20 3.60
N LEU A 122 27.48 35.74 4.06
CA LEU A 122 26.20 35.70 3.35
C LEU A 122 25.54 37.08 3.34
N PRO A 123 25.07 37.58 2.19
CA PRO A 123 24.29 38.82 2.09
C PRO A 123 23.04 38.81 3.00
N PRO A 124 22.62 39.97 3.54
CA PRO A 124 21.51 40.07 4.49
C PRO A 124 20.16 39.57 3.95
N ASP A 125 19.96 39.52 2.63
CA ASP A 125 18.74 39.00 2.00
C ASP A 125 18.51 37.48 2.22
N ILE A 126 19.56 36.73 2.54
CA ILE A 126 19.47 35.28 2.87
C ILE A 126 19.19 35.08 4.37
N GLN A 127 19.54 36.05 5.23
CA GLN A 127 19.38 35.93 6.68
C GLN A 127 17.92 35.97 7.15
N SER A 128 17.04 36.72 6.49
CA SER A 128 15.62 36.81 6.89
C SER A 128 14.81 35.55 6.57
N ASN A 129 15.27 34.72 5.62
CA ASN A 129 14.58 33.46 5.25
C ASN A 129 14.99 32.27 6.15
N ILE A 130 15.91 32.46 7.09
CA ILE A 130 16.45 31.42 7.99
C ILE A 130 15.47 31.08 9.13
N ASP A 131 14.44 31.89 9.40
CA ASP A 131 13.39 31.59 10.38
C ASP A 131 12.51 30.39 9.98
N ILE A 132 12.35 30.14 8.68
CA ILE A 132 11.63 28.97 8.15
C ILE A 132 12.34 27.67 8.57
N LEU A 133 13.68 27.69 8.68
CA LEU A 133 14.49 26.54 9.10
C LEU A 133 14.52 26.36 10.63
N GLY A 134 14.22 27.41 11.42
CA GLY A 134 14.10 27.30 12.88
C GLY A 134 12.89 26.45 13.31
N ASN A 135 11.79 26.61 12.58
CA ASN A 135 10.62 25.72 12.66
C ASN A 135 10.90 24.29 12.17
N MET A 136 12.03 24.03 11.51
CA MET A 136 12.41 22.70 11.01
C MET A 136 12.88 21.74 12.12
N THR A 137 13.15 22.24 13.33
CA THR A 137 13.32 21.40 14.53
C THR A 137 12.02 20.69 14.90
N ASN A 138 10.86 21.34 14.72
CA ASN A 138 9.55 20.69 14.82
C ASN A 138 9.30 19.72 13.65
N ILE A 139 9.86 19.99 12.46
CA ILE A 139 9.80 19.05 11.31
C ILE A 139 10.64 17.81 11.58
N SER A 140 11.85 17.94 12.13
CA SER A 140 12.67 16.80 12.56
C SER A 140 12.00 15.99 13.68
N ALA A 141 11.15 16.61 14.49
CA ALA A 141 10.29 15.95 15.47
C ALA A 141 8.99 15.36 14.85
N MET A 142 8.59 15.80 13.66
CA MET A 142 7.52 15.19 12.84
C MET A 142 8.02 13.99 12.02
N ILE A 143 9.30 13.92 11.65
CA ILE A 143 9.86 12.78 10.91
C ILE A 143 9.64 11.43 11.63
N PRO A 144 9.81 11.29 12.97
CA PRO A 144 9.44 10.08 13.70
C PRO A 144 7.95 9.71 13.62
N LYS A 145 7.05 10.68 13.33
CA LYS A 145 5.62 10.41 13.12
C LYS A 145 5.33 9.81 11.74
N ILE A 146 6.24 9.97 10.78
CA ILE A 146 6.23 9.30 9.47
C ILE A 146 6.93 7.93 9.60
N LYS A 147 6.61 7.15 10.63
CA LYS A 147 7.12 5.79 10.73
C LYS A 147 6.25 4.89 9.86
N THR A 148 6.60 4.77 8.59
CA THR A 148 5.87 4.00 7.56
C THR A 148 5.64 2.55 7.98
N GLN A 149 6.58 1.95 8.73
CA GLN A 149 6.42 0.62 9.33
C GLN A 149 5.21 0.48 10.29
N GLN A 150 4.84 1.53 11.04
CA GLN A 150 3.67 1.47 11.92
C GLN A 150 2.37 1.49 11.10
N SER A 151 2.33 2.31 10.05
CA SER A 151 1.22 2.37 9.09
C SER A 151 1.08 1.07 8.30
N SER A 152 2.20 0.44 7.94
CA SER A 152 2.22 -0.90 7.32
C SER A 152 1.52 -1.95 8.15
N LYS A 153 1.92 -2.06 9.42
CA LYS A 153 1.32 -3.02 10.36
C LYS A 153 -0.17 -2.77 10.52
N GLN A 154 -0.61 -1.50 10.52
CA GLN A 154 -2.04 -1.16 10.54
C GLN A 154 -2.77 -1.65 9.28
N ILE A 155 -2.22 -1.42 8.08
CA ILE A 155 -2.83 -1.87 6.83
C ILE A 155 -2.87 -3.41 6.75
N GLN A 156 -1.78 -4.10 7.11
CA GLN A 156 -1.74 -5.55 7.18
C GLN A 156 -2.71 -6.10 8.23
N ASN A 157 -2.85 -5.44 9.37
CA ASN A 157 -3.83 -5.79 10.41
C ASN A 157 -5.29 -5.65 9.95
N VAL A 158 -5.58 -4.86 8.92
CA VAL A 158 -6.93 -4.77 8.31
C VAL A 158 -7.11 -5.82 7.22
N LEU A 159 -6.09 -6.08 6.41
CA LEU A 159 -6.18 -6.99 5.27
C LEU A 159 -6.25 -8.48 5.70
N LEU A 160 -5.54 -8.85 6.77
CA LEU A 160 -5.50 -10.22 7.28
C LEU A 160 -6.87 -10.72 7.82
N PRO A 161 -7.61 -9.97 8.65
CA PRO A 161 -8.95 -10.36 9.08
C PRO A 161 -9.95 -10.51 7.92
N VAL A 162 -9.89 -9.66 6.89
CA VAL A 162 -10.82 -9.72 5.75
C VAL A 162 -10.70 -11.06 5.02
N ARG A 163 -9.48 -11.53 4.76
CA ARG A 163 -9.25 -12.87 4.18
C ARG A 163 -9.75 -13.97 5.10
N GLN A 164 -9.50 -13.87 6.41
CA GLN A 164 -9.98 -14.88 7.37
C GLN A 164 -11.50 -15.00 7.33
N VAL A 165 -12.23 -13.87 7.34
CA VAL A 165 -13.69 -13.85 7.23
C VAL A 165 -14.17 -14.46 5.92
N LEU A 166 -13.59 -14.07 4.79
CA LEU A 166 -13.96 -14.61 3.48
C LEU A 166 -13.70 -16.12 3.35
N ASN A 167 -12.58 -16.62 3.91
CA ASN A 167 -12.28 -18.05 3.96
C ASN A 167 -13.28 -18.82 4.83
N ILE A 168 -13.63 -18.28 6.00
CA ILE A 168 -14.64 -18.88 6.89
C ILE A 168 -15.99 -18.97 6.18
N ILE A 169 -16.39 -17.94 5.44
CA ILE A 169 -17.64 -17.92 4.67
C ILE A 169 -17.60 -18.94 3.52
N ALA A 170 -16.49 -19.04 2.78
CA ALA A 170 -16.34 -20.03 1.72
C ALA A 170 -16.42 -21.47 2.25
N ALA A 171 -15.77 -21.74 3.40
CA ALA A 171 -15.80 -23.04 4.05
C ALA A 171 -17.19 -23.37 4.61
N SER A 172 -17.89 -22.40 5.20
CA SER A 172 -19.24 -22.60 5.73
C SER A 172 -20.25 -22.87 4.61
N MET A 173 -20.14 -22.19 3.47
CA MET A 173 -20.96 -22.44 2.27
C MET A 173 -20.73 -23.84 1.70
N LEU A 174 -19.47 -24.29 1.65
CA LEU A 174 -19.14 -25.63 1.20
C LEU A 174 -19.68 -26.72 2.15
N LEU A 175 -19.48 -26.53 3.45
CA LEU A 175 -20.00 -27.44 4.47
C LEU A 175 -21.54 -27.53 4.40
N LEU A 176 -22.20 -26.39 4.25
CA LEU A 176 -23.64 -26.30 4.09
C LEU A 176 -24.10 -27.08 2.85
N ALA A 177 -23.43 -26.91 1.71
CA ALA A 177 -23.77 -27.62 0.47
C ALA A 177 -23.70 -29.14 0.64
N LEU A 178 -22.63 -29.63 1.28
CA LEU A 178 -22.40 -31.06 1.54
C LEU A 178 -23.40 -31.64 2.54
N LEU A 179 -23.60 -30.97 3.69
CA LEU A 179 -24.54 -31.43 4.71
C LEU A 179 -25.97 -31.41 4.20
N GLY A 180 -26.36 -30.38 3.45
CA GLY A 180 -27.69 -30.28 2.86
C GLY A 180 -27.94 -31.38 1.83
N PHE A 181 -26.95 -31.71 0.99
CA PHE A 181 -27.02 -32.85 0.08
C PHE A 181 -27.21 -34.17 0.82
N ILE A 182 -26.35 -34.44 1.81
CA ILE A 182 -26.39 -35.66 2.63
C ILE A 182 -27.75 -35.81 3.33
N PHE A 183 -28.20 -34.77 4.03
CA PHE A 183 -29.47 -34.81 4.76
C PHE A 183 -30.69 -34.86 3.84
N SER A 184 -30.62 -34.28 2.64
CA SER A 184 -31.67 -34.41 1.62
C SER A 184 -31.78 -35.85 1.13
N VAL A 185 -30.66 -36.53 0.87
CA VAL A 185 -30.60 -37.96 0.48
C VAL A 185 -31.11 -38.86 1.61
N PHE A 186 -30.69 -38.64 2.86
CA PHE A 186 -31.16 -39.40 4.02
C PHE A 186 -32.59 -39.04 4.45
N GLY A 187 -33.11 -37.87 4.07
CA GLY A 187 -34.47 -37.38 4.35
C GLY A 187 -34.71 -36.98 5.79
N LEU A 188 -33.66 -36.46 6.43
CA LEU A 188 -33.71 -35.96 7.79
C LEU A 188 -34.34 -34.56 7.80
N GLN A 189 -35.67 -34.50 7.85
CA GLN A 189 -36.45 -33.27 7.61
C GLN A 189 -36.07 -32.11 8.54
N CYS A 190 -35.93 -32.36 9.84
CA CYS A 190 -35.59 -31.32 10.82
C CYS A 190 -34.26 -30.63 10.48
N PHE A 191 -33.24 -31.44 10.17
CA PHE A 191 -31.91 -30.92 9.81
C PHE A 191 -31.92 -30.16 8.48
N VAL A 192 -32.67 -30.63 7.47
CA VAL A 192 -32.81 -29.89 6.19
C VAL A 192 -33.45 -28.52 6.41
N TYR A 193 -34.47 -28.40 7.26
CA TYR A 193 -35.08 -27.11 7.60
C TYR A 193 -34.12 -26.18 8.36
N ILE A 194 -33.36 -26.70 9.34
CA ILE A 194 -32.37 -25.90 10.08
C ILE A 194 -31.27 -25.38 9.13
N LEU A 195 -30.71 -26.25 8.29
CA LEU A 195 -29.72 -25.84 7.29
C LEU A 195 -30.28 -24.84 6.30
N MET A 196 -31.58 -24.88 6.02
CA MET A 196 -32.22 -23.91 5.13
C MET A 196 -32.25 -22.50 5.71
N ILE A 197 -32.50 -22.37 7.02
CA ILE A 197 -32.42 -21.06 7.70
C ILE A 197 -30.98 -20.53 7.73
N ILE A 198 -30.01 -21.40 8.03
CA ILE A 198 -28.59 -21.04 8.02
C ILE A 198 -28.15 -20.62 6.62
N GLY A 199 -28.52 -21.39 5.60
CA GLY A 199 -28.19 -21.12 4.21
C GLY A 199 -28.81 -19.84 3.68
N TRP A 200 -30.01 -19.50 4.11
CA TRP A 200 -30.68 -18.26 3.71
C TRP A 200 -29.87 -17.04 4.14
N ILE A 201 -29.38 -17.03 5.38
CA ILE A 201 -28.53 -15.95 5.91
C ILE A 201 -27.18 -15.92 5.18
N LEU A 202 -26.53 -17.09 5.03
CA LEU A 202 -25.21 -17.17 4.38
C LEU A 202 -25.25 -16.74 2.91
N VAL A 203 -26.22 -17.22 2.12
CA VAL A 203 -26.39 -16.82 0.72
C VAL A 203 -26.59 -15.30 0.61
N THR A 204 -27.44 -14.72 1.46
CA THR A 204 -27.65 -13.27 1.50
C THR A 204 -26.35 -12.52 1.78
N GLY A 205 -25.60 -12.94 2.79
CA GLY A 205 -24.28 -12.35 3.11
C GLY A 205 -23.28 -12.48 1.96
N THR A 206 -23.26 -13.62 1.26
CA THR A 206 -22.35 -13.81 0.12
C THR A 206 -22.70 -12.92 -1.08
N PHE A 207 -23.98 -12.65 -1.37
CA PHE A 207 -24.34 -11.71 -2.43
C PHE A 207 -23.95 -10.26 -2.10
N ILE A 208 -24.06 -9.86 -0.82
CA ILE A 208 -23.54 -8.56 -0.36
C ILE A 208 -22.03 -8.50 -0.57
N LEU A 209 -21.30 -9.55 -0.19
CA LEU A 209 -19.85 -9.64 -0.41
C LEU A 209 -19.48 -9.66 -1.91
N CYS A 210 -20.30 -10.27 -2.77
CA CYS A 210 -20.12 -10.20 -4.23
C CYS A 210 -20.19 -8.74 -4.70
N GLY A 211 -21.18 -7.98 -4.23
CA GLY A 211 -21.33 -6.56 -4.55
C GLY A 211 -20.13 -5.74 -4.12
N ILE A 212 -19.67 -5.92 -2.88
CA ILE A 212 -18.47 -5.25 -2.35
C ILE A 212 -17.22 -5.63 -3.17
N SER A 213 -17.04 -6.92 -3.50
CA SER A 213 -15.88 -7.39 -4.26
C SER A 213 -15.86 -6.86 -5.69
N LEU A 214 -17.03 -6.67 -6.31
CA LEU A 214 -17.15 -6.06 -7.63
C LEU A 214 -16.79 -4.57 -7.60
N VAL A 215 -17.29 -3.84 -6.59
CA VAL A 215 -16.91 -2.44 -6.37
C VAL A 215 -15.41 -2.32 -6.16
N LEU A 216 -14.81 -3.17 -5.32
CA LEU A 216 -13.37 -3.21 -5.10
C LEU A 216 -12.58 -3.52 -6.37
N HIS A 217 -13.04 -4.46 -7.21
CA HIS A 217 -12.41 -4.76 -8.49
C HIS A 217 -12.37 -3.54 -9.41
N ASN A 218 -13.48 -2.81 -9.50
CA ASN A 218 -13.57 -1.61 -10.32
C ASN A 218 -12.69 -0.47 -9.76
N ILE A 219 -12.68 -0.26 -8.44
CA ILE A 219 -11.77 0.70 -7.79
C ILE A 219 -10.30 0.38 -8.12
N VAL A 220 -9.91 -0.89 -7.99
CA VAL A 220 -8.54 -1.33 -8.30
C VAL A 220 -8.23 -1.10 -9.78
N ALA A 221 -9.12 -1.49 -10.68
CA ALA A 221 -8.92 -1.31 -12.12
C ALA A 221 -8.79 0.18 -12.50
N ASP A 222 -9.65 1.03 -11.95
CA ASP A 222 -9.64 2.47 -12.21
C ASP A 222 -8.40 3.15 -11.62
N THR A 223 -7.97 2.72 -10.42
CA THR A 223 -6.74 3.23 -9.79
C THR A 223 -5.52 2.89 -10.64
N CYS A 224 -5.43 1.64 -11.13
CA CYS A 224 -4.34 1.21 -12.00
C CYS A 224 -4.28 2.03 -13.30
N VAL A 225 -5.43 2.25 -13.95
CA VAL A 225 -5.49 3.08 -15.17
C VAL A 225 -5.13 4.54 -14.85
N SER A 226 -5.56 5.06 -13.69
CA SER A 226 -5.24 6.43 -13.28
C SER A 226 -3.75 6.62 -13.00
N MET A 227 -3.10 5.62 -12.39
CA MET A 227 -1.64 5.62 -12.18
C MET A 227 -0.89 5.63 -13.52
N ASP A 228 -1.31 4.79 -14.46
CA ASP A 228 -0.72 4.71 -15.81
C ASP A 228 -0.83 6.03 -16.58
N GLN A 229 -2.03 6.62 -16.60
CA GLN A 229 -2.28 7.92 -17.25
C GLN A 229 -1.47 9.05 -16.63
N TRP A 230 -1.29 9.03 -15.31
CA TRP A 230 -0.48 10.03 -14.62
C TRP A 230 1.01 9.86 -14.94
N VAL A 231 1.51 8.63 -15.08
CA VAL A 231 2.88 8.35 -15.51
C VAL A 231 3.14 8.88 -16.93
N GLU A 232 2.14 8.83 -17.82
CA GLU A 232 2.26 9.38 -19.17
C GLU A 232 2.26 10.92 -19.17
N ASN A 233 1.37 11.57 -18.41
CA ASN A 233 1.29 13.02 -18.33
C ASN A 233 1.05 13.55 -16.90
N PRO A 234 2.12 13.77 -16.11
CA PRO A 234 2.00 14.23 -14.72
C PRO A 234 1.56 15.70 -14.59
N THR A 235 1.72 16.50 -15.64
CA THR A 235 1.37 17.93 -15.67
C THR A 235 -0.09 18.20 -16.03
N ALA A 236 -0.83 17.18 -16.49
CA ALA A 236 -2.25 17.30 -16.75
C ALA A 236 -3.03 17.42 -15.44
N HIS A 237 -4.06 18.26 -15.42
CA HIS A 237 -4.96 18.40 -14.27
C HIS A 237 -5.59 17.04 -13.89
N SER A 238 -5.09 16.46 -12.81
CA SER A 238 -5.53 15.21 -12.23
C SER A 238 -5.60 15.33 -10.71
N ALA A 239 -6.38 14.47 -10.06
CA ALA A 239 -6.43 14.43 -8.60
C ALA A 239 -5.05 14.10 -7.98
N LEU A 240 -4.19 13.42 -8.74
CA LEU A 240 -2.86 13.03 -8.32
C LEU A 240 -1.86 14.19 -8.47
N SER A 241 -1.97 15.01 -9.52
CA SER A 241 -1.16 16.23 -9.70
C SER A 241 -1.52 17.34 -8.70
N GLU A 242 -2.75 17.37 -8.18
CA GLU A 242 -3.14 18.30 -7.10
C GLU A 242 -2.51 17.95 -5.74
N VAL A 243 -2.21 16.66 -5.51
CA VAL A 243 -1.58 16.16 -4.27
C VAL A 243 -0.06 16.18 -4.39
N LEU A 244 0.49 15.95 -5.58
CA LEU A 244 1.92 15.90 -5.89
C LEU A 244 2.24 16.97 -6.96
N PRO A 245 2.53 18.22 -6.58
CA PRO A 245 2.91 19.26 -7.53
C PRO A 245 4.33 18.99 -8.05
N CYS A 246 4.41 18.41 -9.24
CA CYS A 246 5.67 18.11 -9.92
C CYS A 246 6.14 19.29 -10.76
N MET A 247 7.44 19.55 -10.77
CA MET A 247 8.06 20.52 -11.67
C MET A 247 8.44 19.86 -13.00
N ASP A 248 8.56 20.65 -14.06
CA ASP A 248 9.05 20.15 -15.33
C ASP A 248 10.56 19.87 -15.29
N ASN A 249 11.00 18.96 -16.17
CA ASN A 249 12.40 18.53 -16.22
C ASN A 249 13.37 19.70 -16.54
N ALA A 250 12.96 20.73 -17.28
CA ALA A 250 13.85 21.85 -17.56
C ALA A 250 14.10 22.67 -16.28
N THR A 251 13.05 23.04 -15.57
CA THR A 251 13.18 23.76 -14.29
C THR A 251 13.93 22.93 -13.24
N ALA A 252 13.72 21.61 -13.21
CA ALA A 252 14.43 20.72 -12.30
C ALA A 252 15.95 20.66 -12.59
N ASN A 253 16.34 20.63 -13.87
CA ASN A 253 17.75 20.69 -14.29
C ASN A 253 18.39 22.06 -14.00
N ASP A 254 17.63 23.15 -14.15
CA ASP A 254 18.10 24.49 -13.77
C ASP A 254 18.41 24.56 -12.26
N ILE A 255 17.53 23.98 -11.42
CA ILE A 255 17.76 23.88 -9.97
C ILE A 255 19.01 23.04 -9.67
N LEU A 256 19.23 21.93 -10.38
CA LEU A 256 20.44 21.11 -10.22
C LEU A 256 21.70 21.90 -10.59
N SER A 257 21.66 22.65 -11.69
CA SER A 257 22.78 23.47 -12.15
C SER A 257 23.11 24.58 -11.14
N ILE A 258 22.09 25.23 -10.58
CA ILE A 258 22.24 26.21 -9.50
C ILE A 258 22.87 25.55 -8.27
N SER A 259 22.39 24.36 -7.87
CA SER A 259 22.96 23.61 -6.74
C SER A 259 24.44 23.30 -6.94
N LYS A 260 24.82 22.80 -8.12
CA LYS A 260 26.23 22.54 -8.47
C LYS A 260 27.06 23.82 -8.42
N HIS A 261 26.55 24.92 -8.99
CA HIS A 261 27.26 26.20 -8.98
C HIS A 261 27.48 26.72 -7.55
N VAL A 262 26.47 26.63 -6.68
CA VAL A 262 26.61 27.01 -5.27
C VAL A 262 27.67 26.16 -4.57
N THR A 263 27.70 24.85 -4.79
CA THR A 263 28.76 23.98 -4.25
C THR A 263 30.14 24.40 -4.74
N PHE A 264 30.30 24.69 -6.04
CA PHE A 264 31.57 25.15 -6.59
C PHE A 264 32.07 26.43 -5.90
N LEU A 265 31.19 27.43 -5.75
CA LEU A 265 31.50 28.69 -5.09
C LEU A 265 31.87 28.49 -3.62
N MET A 266 31.12 27.65 -2.91
CA MET A 266 31.33 27.43 -1.47
C MET A 266 32.65 26.71 -1.17
N VAL A 267 33.04 25.74 -2.01
CA VAL A 267 34.37 25.13 -1.92
C VAL A 267 35.47 26.14 -2.25
N GLY A 268 35.26 26.97 -3.27
CA GLY A 268 36.20 28.04 -3.63
C GLY A 268 36.47 29.02 -2.48
N ILE A 269 35.40 29.42 -1.79
CA ILE A 269 35.44 30.25 -0.59
C ILE A 269 36.29 29.61 0.52
N VAL A 270 36.07 28.33 0.81
CA VAL A 270 36.82 27.60 1.84
C VAL A 270 38.30 27.52 1.47
N ASN A 271 38.61 27.22 0.21
CA ASN A 271 39.98 27.16 -0.28
C ASN A 271 40.69 28.52 -0.25
N GLN A 272 39.96 29.61 -0.53
CA GLN A 272 40.49 30.97 -0.43
C GLN A 272 40.83 31.32 1.02
N PHE A 273 40.00 30.89 1.98
CA PHE A 273 40.31 31.03 3.41
C PHE A 273 41.53 30.20 3.82
N ILE A 274 41.60 28.94 3.41
CA ILE A 274 42.73 28.05 3.73
C ILE A 274 44.04 28.65 3.22
N THR A 275 44.07 29.09 1.96
CA THR A 275 45.30 29.60 1.33
C THR A 275 45.74 30.96 1.83
N ASN A 276 44.80 31.92 1.96
CA ASN A 276 45.16 33.30 2.28
C ASN A 276 45.20 33.61 3.78
N VAL A 277 44.52 32.82 4.60
CA VAL A 277 44.43 33.04 6.06
C VAL A 277 45.10 31.90 6.82
N ALA A 278 44.65 30.66 6.66
CA ALA A 278 45.12 29.55 7.50
C ALA A 278 46.55 29.09 7.21
N ASN A 279 46.96 29.14 5.95
CA ASN A 279 48.29 28.71 5.49
C ASN A 279 49.25 29.87 5.26
N ASN A 280 48.79 31.11 5.39
CA ASN A 280 49.60 32.31 5.19
C ASN A 280 50.11 32.82 6.54
N ASP A 281 51.42 33.01 6.65
CA ASP A 281 52.05 33.49 7.88
C ASP A 281 51.84 35.02 7.98
N VAL A 282 50.71 35.40 8.56
CA VAL A 282 50.32 36.80 8.70
C VAL A 282 51.24 37.51 9.70
N PRO A 283 51.80 38.70 9.38
CA PRO A 283 52.67 39.42 10.30
C PRO A 283 51.89 40.01 11.50
N PRO A 284 52.56 40.23 12.66
CA PRO A 284 51.94 40.80 13.86
C PRO A 284 51.27 42.17 13.67
N SER A 285 51.64 42.90 12.62
CA SER A 285 51.09 44.21 12.25
C SER A 285 49.70 44.14 11.59
N ALA A 286 49.19 42.96 11.25
CA ALA A 286 47.91 42.79 10.55
C ALA A 286 46.66 42.86 11.45
N GLY A 287 46.82 43.19 12.74
CA GLY A 287 45.71 43.39 13.67
C GLY A 287 44.89 42.11 13.92
N PRO A 288 43.54 42.14 13.86
CA PRO A 288 42.68 41.02 14.27
C PRO A 288 42.81 39.74 13.42
N PHE A 289 43.54 39.80 12.30
CA PHE A 289 43.84 38.62 11.46
C PHE A 289 45.12 37.89 11.88
N TYR A 290 45.90 38.45 12.80
CA TYR A 290 47.12 37.82 13.32
C TYR A 290 46.81 36.79 14.40
N TYR A 291 47.37 35.59 14.27
CA TYR A 291 47.38 34.57 15.32
C TYR A 291 48.62 33.68 15.18
N ASN A 292 49.05 33.07 16.30
CA ASN A 292 50.25 32.24 16.34
C ASN A 292 49.99 30.88 15.65
N GLN A 293 50.32 30.81 14.37
CA GLN A 293 50.21 29.59 13.57
C GLN A 293 51.45 28.72 13.79
N SER A 294 51.27 27.54 14.38
CA SER A 294 52.35 26.57 14.58
C SER A 294 51.86 25.20 14.15
N GLY A 295 52.31 24.67 13.01
CA GLY A 295 51.87 23.35 12.55
C GLY A 295 51.96 23.14 11.04
N PRO A 296 51.69 21.91 10.55
CA PRO A 296 51.67 21.59 9.12
C PRO A 296 50.57 22.36 8.39
N LEU A 297 50.77 22.61 7.09
CA LEU A 297 49.79 23.30 6.24
C LEU A 297 48.47 22.53 6.19
N VAL A 298 47.36 23.26 6.31
CA VAL A 298 46.03 22.70 6.18
C VAL A 298 45.82 22.31 4.71
N PRO A 299 45.45 21.05 4.42
CA PRO A 299 45.21 20.62 3.05
C PRO A 299 43.93 21.28 2.50
N ILE A 300 43.95 21.64 1.22
CA ILE A 300 42.83 22.29 0.54
C ILE A 300 41.67 21.31 0.32
N LEU A 301 40.45 21.86 0.29
CA LEU A 301 39.25 21.11 -0.05
C LEU A 301 39.22 20.81 -1.55
N CYS A 302 38.96 19.57 -1.91
CA CYS A 302 38.70 19.22 -3.29
C CYS A 302 37.40 19.86 -3.75
N ASN A 303 37.46 20.60 -4.86
CA ASN A 303 36.25 20.93 -5.59
C ASN A 303 35.88 19.77 -6.51
N PRO A 304 34.74 19.09 -6.28
CA PRO A 304 34.28 18.01 -7.14
C PRO A 304 33.76 18.52 -8.50
N LEU A 305 33.71 19.84 -8.69
CA LEU A 305 33.19 20.48 -9.90
C LEU A 305 34.27 21.35 -10.55
N ASN A 306 34.25 21.38 -11.88
CA ASN A 306 34.96 22.36 -12.71
C ASN A 306 34.18 23.68 -12.76
N PHE A 307 34.80 24.72 -13.33
CA PHE A 307 34.15 26.03 -13.51
C PHE A 307 32.89 25.99 -14.38
N ASP A 308 32.81 25.02 -15.30
CA ASP A 308 31.66 24.75 -16.16
C ASP A 308 30.62 23.83 -15.49
N ASN A 309 30.72 23.59 -14.17
CA ASN A 309 29.89 22.67 -13.38
C ASN A 309 29.96 21.19 -13.80
N THR A 310 30.97 20.80 -14.59
CA THR A 310 31.23 19.37 -14.89
C THR A 310 31.96 18.68 -13.75
N ASP A 311 31.75 17.38 -13.59
CA ASP A 311 32.36 16.63 -12.48
C ASP A 311 33.87 16.48 -12.69
N ARG A 312 34.65 16.74 -11.63
CA ARG A 312 36.11 16.70 -11.59
C ARG A 312 36.58 15.68 -10.55
N ARG A 313 37.60 14.90 -10.89
CA ARG A 313 38.28 14.04 -9.90
C ARG A 313 39.31 14.85 -9.11
N CYS A 314 39.31 14.66 -7.80
CA CYS A 314 40.26 15.28 -6.89
C CYS A 314 41.70 14.82 -7.18
N THR A 315 42.66 15.75 -7.10
CA THR A 315 44.09 15.45 -7.27
C THR A 315 44.77 15.14 -5.94
N ALA A 316 45.94 14.48 -6.00
CA ALA A 316 46.73 14.17 -4.81
C ALA A 316 47.06 15.44 -4.01
N GLY A 317 46.73 15.45 -2.71
CA GLY A 317 46.92 16.60 -1.82
C GLY A 317 45.63 17.39 -1.51
N GLU A 318 44.54 17.14 -2.24
CA GLU A 318 43.22 17.67 -1.93
C GLU A 318 42.44 16.73 -1.00
N VAL A 319 41.58 17.28 -0.15
CA VAL A 319 40.71 16.48 0.74
C VAL A 319 39.30 16.42 0.18
N ASP A 320 38.72 15.22 0.13
CA ASP A 320 37.33 15.04 -0.29
C ASP A 320 36.33 15.65 0.71
N LEU A 321 35.18 16.11 0.20
CA LEU A 321 34.07 16.64 0.99
C LEU A 321 33.62 15.67 2.11
N SER A 322 33.66 14.36 1.89
CA SER A 322 33.21 13.37 2.88
C SER A 322 34.13 13.30 4.10
N ASN A 323 35.42 13.57 3.93
CA ASN A 323 36.44 13.33 4.95
C ASN A 323 37.07 14.64 5.48
N ALA A 324 36.76 15.78 4.85
CA ALA A 324 37.38 17.08 5.16
C ALA A 324 37.29 17.48 6.63
N THR A 325 36.13 17.27 7.25
CA THR A 325 35.91 17.63 8.66
C THR A 325 36.82 16.81 9.60
N GLN A 326 36.95 15.51 9.36
CA GLN A 326 37.82 14.62 10.13
C GLN A 326 39.30 14.98 9.94
N VAL A 327 39.72 15.28 8.71
CA VAL A 327 41.11 15.64 8.40
C VAL A 327 41.48 16.97 9.04
N TRP A 328 40.64 18.00 8.89
CA TRP A 328 40.88 19.33 9.44
C TRP A 328 40.81 19.38 10.96
N GLY A 329 40.09 18.46 11.61
CA GLY A 329 40.06 18.33 13.07
C GLY A 329 41.45 18.21 13.70
N ASN A 330 42.42 17.62 12.98
CA ASN A 330 43.82 17.49 13.43
C ASN A 330 44.63 18.79 13.38
N TYR A 331 44.09 19.85 12.77
CA TYR A 331 44.75 21.15 12.59
C TYR A 331 44.16 22.24 13.49
N VAL A 332 43.20 21.88 14.35
CA VAL A 332 42.54 22.80 15.27
C VAL A 332 43.43 23.09 16.47
N CYS A 333 43.61 24.38 16.77
CA CYS A 333 44.36 24.83 17.94
C CYS A 333 43.45 25.02 19.16
N ASN A 334 44.00 24.88 20.36
CA ASN A 334 43.38 25.37 21.59
C ASN A 334 43.48 26.89 21.65
N VAL A 335 42.41 27.57 22.05
CA VAL A 335 42.35 29.05 22.08
C VAL A 335 42.28 29.61 23.50
N PHE A 336 42.97 30.74 23.74
CA PHE A 336 42.75 31.57 24.94
C PHE A 336 41.40 32.31 24.87
N PRO A 337 40.87 32.83 25.99
CA PRO A 337 39.68 33.70 26.00
C PRO A 337 39.81 34.95 25.10
N SER A 338 41.04 35.35 24.77
CA SER A 338 41.38 36.44 23.85
C SER A 338 41.34 36.05 22.36
N GLY A 339 41.03 34.79 22.02
CA GLY A 339 40.91 34.31 20.64
C GLY A 339 42.21 33.83 19.97
N MET A 340 43.33 33.77 20.69
CA MET A 340 44.63 33.36 20.14
C MET A 340 44.91 31.86 20.34
N CYS A 341 45.48 31.20 19.32
CA CYS A 341 45.96 29.81 19.38
C CYS A 341 47.13 29.64 20.37
N THR A 342 47.07 28.60 21.21
CA THR A 342 48.07 28.28 22.25
C THR A 342 48.81 26.98 21.99
N SER A 343 48.14 26.02 21.33
CA SER A 343 48.73 24.75 20.90
C SER A 343 49.17 24.82 19.45
N MET A 344 49.94 23.82 19.02
CA MET A 344 50.16 23.60 17.59
C MET A 344 48.79 23.41 16.89
N GLY A 345 48.58 24.16 15.80
CA GLY A 345 47.38 24.21 14.98
C GLY A 345 47.36 25.47 14.11
N ARG A 346 46.63 25.42 13.00
CA ARG A 346 46.44 26.54 12.06
C ARG A 346 44.98 27.01 11.96
N LEU A 347 44.04 26.27 12.57
CA LEU A 347 42.61 26.59 12.57
C LEU A 347 42.11 26.92 13.99
N MET A 348 41.41 28.03 14.14
CA MET A 348 40.65 28.32 15.37
C MET A 348 39.35 27.50 15.40
N PRO A 349 38.82 27.15 16.58
CA PRO A 349 37.56 26.42 16.69
C PRO A 349 36.38 27.08 15.97
N THR A 350 36.31 28.42 15.96
CA THR A 350 35.28 29.19 15.24
C THR A 350 35.40 29.04 13.72
N SER A 351 36.61 29.23 13.17
CA SER A 351 36.88 29.03 11.74
C SER A 351 36.68 27.58 11.30
N TYR A 352 37.10 26.61 12.13
CA TYR A 352 36.89 25.19 11.88
C TYR A 352 35.39 24.86 11.81
N GLY A 353 34.59 25.41 12.73
CA GLY A 353 33.15 25.28 12.69
C GLY A 353 32.56 25.81 11.37
N GLN A 354 32.93 27.03 10.96
CA GLN A 354 32.42 27.63 9.72
C GLN A 354 32.81 26.81 8.47
N MET A 355 34.05 26.31 8.43
CA MET A 355 34.51 25.41 7.38
C MET A 355 33.75 24.08 7.38
N GLN A 356 33.47 23.50 8.55
CA GLN A 356 32.67 22.30 8.70
C GLN A 356 31.23 22.51 8.20
N ALA A 357 30.60 23.64 8.53
CA ALA A 357 29.28 24.00 8.03
C ALA A 357 29.26 24.12 6.49
N ALA A 358 30.24 24.83 5.93
CA ALA A 358 30.37 25.00 4.48
C ALA A 358 30.57 23.66 3.76
N VAL A 359 31.40 22.77 4.31
CA VAL A 359 31.59 21.41 3.78
C VAL A 359 30.31 20.58 3.88
N ASN A 360 29.61 20.61 5.02
CA ASN A 360 28.37 19.83 5.18
C ASN A 360 27.27 20.27 4.20
N VAL A 361 27.14 21.57 3.93
CA VAL A 361 26.21 22.10 2.93
C VAL A 361 26.65 21.68 1.53
N SER A 362 27.93 21.86 1.19
CA SER A 362 28.48 21.50 -0.12
C SER A 362 28.34 20.00 -0.40
N TYR A 363 28.64 19.17 0.59
CA TYR A 363 28.44 17.73 0.56
C TYR A 363 26.96 17.38 0.34
N THR A 364 26.07 18.05 1.06
CA THR A 364 24.61 17.79 0.94
C THR A 364 24.09 18.15 -0.44
N LEU A 365 24.42 19.35 -0.94
CA LEU A 365 24.00 19.84 -2.26
C LEU A 365 24.57 18.98 -3.40
N TYR A 366 25.83 18.54 -3.27
CA TYR A 366 26.47 17.68 -4.28
C TYR A 366 25.96 16.24 -4.24
N HIS A 367 25.91 15.63 -3.06
CA HIS A 367 25.56 14.21 -2.90
C HIS A 367 24.05 13.95 -3.02
N TYR A 368 23.22 14.78 -2.39
CA TYR A 368 21.76 14.64 -2.41
C TYR A 368 21.09 15.49 -3.49
N GLY A 369 21.81 16.36 -4.20
CA GLY A 369 21.28 17.19 -5.29
C GLY A 369 20.44 16.40 -6.31
N PRO A 370 20.97 15.32 -6.91
CA PRO A 370 20.21 14.50 -7.85
C PRO A 370 18.93 13.90 -7.24
N PHE A 371 18.98 13.42 -6.00
CA PHE A 371 17.82 12.88 -5.30
C PHE A 371 16.73 13.95 -5.03
N LEU A 372 17.14 15.16 -4.65
CA LEU A 372 16.20 16.26 -4.43
C LEU A 372 15.53 16.69 -5.75
N VAL A 373 16.27 16.65 -6.86
CA VAL A 373 15.74 16.92 -8.20
C VAL A 373 14.75 15.84 -8.62
N ASP A 374 15.10 14.55 -8.45
CA ASP A 374 14.23 13.40 -8.71
C ASP A 374 12.92 13.43 -7.88
N LEU A 375 12.94 14.10 -6.74
CA LEU A 375 11.77 14.29 -5.87
C LEU A 375 10.89 15.44 -6.37
N VAL A 376 11.50 16.51 -6.86
CA VAL A 376 10.84 17.73 -7.33
C VAL A 376 10.25 17.57 -8.74
N ASP A 377 10.93 16.84 -9.62
CA ASP A 377 10.42 16.48 -10.96
C ASP A 377 9.47 15.26 -10.93
N CYS A 378 9.26 14.68 -9.75
CA CYS A 378 8.49 13.47 -9.50
C CYS A 378 8.96 12.23 -10.28
N ASN A 379 10.17 12.18 -10.82
CA ASN A 379 10.69 10.97 -11.48
C ASN A 379 10.71 9.78 -10.52
N PHE A 380 10.98 10.02 -9.23
CA PHE A 380 10.87 9.01 -8.20
C PHE A 380 9.45 8.39 -8.11
N VAL A 381 8.43 9.25 -8.07
CA VAL A 381 7.02 8.83 -7.98
C VAL A 381 6.56 8.18 -9.27
N ARG A 382 6.99 8.74 -10.42
CA ARG A 382 6.72 8.21 -11.75
C ARG A 382 7.26 6.80 -11.92
N LYS A 383 8.50 6.56 -11.51
CA LYS A 383 9.10 5.22 -11.52
C LYS A 383 8.33 4.26 -10.62
N THR A 384 8.01 4.70 -9.40
CA THR A 384 7.24 3.90 -8.44
C THR A 384 5.86 3.51 -8.99
N PHE A 385 5.14 4.43 -9.62
CA PHE A 385 3.83 4.15 -10.21
C PHE A 385 3.91 3.34 -11.50
N SER A 386 4.98 3.52 -12.29
CA SER A 386 5.26 2.67 -13.44
C SER A 386 5.46 1.21 -13.01
N ASP A 387 6.32 0.97 -12.00
CA ASP A 387 6.57 -0.37 -11.47
C ASP A 387 5.29 -1.01 -10.90
N ILE A 388 4.41 -0.22 -10.28
CA ILE A 388 3.11 -0.73 -9.78
C ILE A 388 2.15 -1.02 -10.94
N SER A 389 2.06 -0.13 -11.92
CA SER A 389 1.19 -0.27 -13.09
C SER A 389 1.56 -1.50 -13.93
N GLU A 390 2.85 -1.71 -14.18
CA GLU A 390 3.34 -2.78 -15.04
C GLU A 390 3.37 -4.13 -14.31
N ASP A 391 3.98 -4.20 -13.13
CA ASP A 391 4.27 -5.50 -12.49
C ASP A 391 3.13 -5.99 -11.58
N HIS A 392 2.39 -5.07 -10.95
CA HIS A 392 1.49 -5.43 -9.85
C HIS A 392 0.00 -5.33 -10.21
N CYS A 393 -0.38 -4.31 -10.98
CA CYS A 393 -1.76 -4.06 -11.38
C CYS A 393 -2.41 -5.20 -12.19
N PRO A 394 -1.73 -5.87 -13.15
CA PRO A 394 -2.32 -6.99 -13.88
C PRO A 394 -2.69 -8.16 -12.96
N GLY A 395 -1.84 -8.45 -11.96
CA GLY A 395 -2.09 -9.45 -10.93
C GLY A 395 -3.30 -9.07 -10.07
N LEU A 396 -3.31 -7.86 -9.54
CA LEU A 396 -4.34 -7.36 -8.64
C LEU A 396 -5.73 -7.34 -9.30
N ARG A 397 -5.81 -6.86 -10.56
CA ARG A 397 -7.03 -6.86 -11.37
C ARG A 397 -7.53 -8.28 -11.65
N ARG A 398 -6.61 -9.19 -11.99
CA ARG A 398 -6.94 -10.59 -12.27
C ARG A 398 -7.45 -11.31 -11.03
N TYR A 399 -6.79 -11.17 -9.88
CA TYR A 399 -7.18 -11.88 -8.66
C TYR A 399 -8.44 -11.30 -8.01
N SER A 400 -8.63 -9.98 -8.01
CA SER A 400 -9.88 -9.35 -7.55
C SER A 400 -11.09 -9.81 -8.37
N TYR A 401 -10.94 -9.87 -9.70
CA TYR A 401 -11.98 -10.40 -10.58
C TYR A 401 -12.31 -11.87 -10.28
N ARG A 402 -11.27 -12.70 -10.07
CA ARG A 402 -11.45 -14.12 -9.72
C ARG A 402 -12.16 -14.31 -8.38
N ILE A 403 -11.90 -13.44 -7.39
CA ILE A 403 -12.64 -13.46 -6.11
C ILE A 403 -14.12 -13.20 -6.35
N TYR A 404 -14.45 -12.15 -7.12
CA TYR A 404 -15.82 -11.84 -7.49
C TYR A 404 -16.51 -13.02 -8.18
N VAL A 405 -15.90 -13.59 -9.22
CA VAL A 405 -16.44 -14.73 -9.96
C VAL A 405 -16.61 -15.95 -9.05
N GLY A 406 -15.63 -16.25 -8.19
CA GLY A 406 -15.70 -17.35 -7.23
C GLY A 406 -16.86 -17.20 -6.24
N LEU A 407 -17.07 -15.99 -5.70
CA LEU A 407 -18.18 -15.70 -4.80
C LEU A 407 -19.54 -15.88 -5.49
N VAL A 408 -19.69 -15.41 -6.75
CA VAL A 408 -20.91 -15.57 -7.53
C VAL A 408 -21.21 -17.05 -7.83
N ILE A 409 -20.19 -17.83 -8.20
CA ILE A 409 -20.36 -19.26 -8.49
C ILE A 409 -20.83 -20.01 -7.24
N VAL A 410 -20.17 -19.78 -6.09
CA VAL A 410 -20.51 -20.46 -4.83
C VAL A 410 -21.89 -20.04 -4.34
N SER A 411 -22.22 -18.73 -4.38
CA SER A 411 -23.52 -18.23 -3.91
C SER A 411 -24.66 -18.77 -4.78
N ALA A 412 -24.52 -18.74 -6.11
CA ALA A 412 -25.52 -19.28 -7.03
C ALA A 412 -25.68 -20.81 -6.87
N ALA A 413 -24.58 -21.55 -6.73
CA ALA A 413 -24.63 -23.01 -6.55
C ALA A 413 -25.36 -23.40 -5.25
N VAL A 414 -25.07 -22.73 -4.14
CA VAL A 414 -25.74 -23.00 -2.85
C VAL A 414 -27.20 -22.55 -2.88
N MET A 415 -27.49 -21.38 -3.45
CA MET A 415 -28.85 -20.87 -3.64
C MET A 415 -29.72 -21.88 -4.39
N LEU A 416 -29.24 -22.39 -5.53
CA LEU A 416 -29.95 -23.39 -6.32
C LEU A 416 -30.03 -24.73 -5.58
N SER A 417 -28.96 -25.16 -4.89
CA SER A 417 -28.97 -26.37 -4.07
C SER A 417 -30.08 -26.35 -3.01
N MET A 418 -30.28 -25.21 -2.34
CA MET A 418 -31.32 -25.05 -1.31
C MET A 418 -32.73 -25.25 -1.89
N ILE A 419 -33.01 -24.70 -3.07
CA ILE A 419 -34.31 -24.88 -3.75
C ILE A 419 -34.52 -26.37 -4.06
N PHE A 420 -33.51 -27.04 -4.61
CA PHE A 420 -33.62 -28.45 -4.96
C PHE A 420 -33.63 -29.39 -3.75
N TRP A 421 -33.05 -29.01 -2.60
CA TRP A 421 -33.18 -29.79 -1.37
C TRP A 421 -34.64 -29.93 -0.94
N LEU A 422 -35.42 -28.84 -1.05
CA LEU A 422 -36.85 -28.86 -0.75
C LEU A 422 -37.64 -29.74 -1.71
N VAL A 423 -37.41 -29.57 -3.01
CA VAL A 423 -38.09 -30.33 -4.07
C VAL A 423 -37.79 -31.83 -3.91
N TYR A 424 -36.53 -32.19 -3.77
CA TYR A 424 -36.11 -33.58 -3.63
C TYR A 424 -36.63 -34.21 -2.33
N ALA A 425 -36.54 -33.51 -1.19
CA ALA A 425 -37.05 -34.01 0.09
C ALA A 425 -38.58 -34.21 0.05
N ARG A 426 -39.31 -33.32 -0.64
CA ARG A 426 -40.76 -33.44 -0.86
C ARG A 426 -41.10 -34.62 -1.75
N GLU A 427 -40.49 -34.75 -2.94
CA GLU A 427 -40.74 -35.86 -3.87
C GLU A 427 -40.38 -37.22 -3.28
N ARG A 428 -39.28 -37.31 -2.51
CA ARG A 428 -38.92 -38.54 -1.80
C ARG A 428 -39.99 -38.96 -0.80
N ARG A 429 -40.61 -37.99 -0.11
CA ARG A 429 -41.71 -38.26 0.81
C ARG A 429 -42.93 -38.81 0.08
N HIS A 430 -43.29 -38.21 -1.06
CA HIS A 430 -44.37 -38.69 -1.92
C HIS A 430 -44.10 -40.11 -2.42
N ARG A 431 -42.85 -40.44 -2.78
CA ARG A 431 -42.45 -41.81 -3.16
C ARG A 431 -42.63 -42.83 -2.03
N VAL A 432 -42.23 -42.48 -0.81
CA VAL A 432 -42.36 -43.38 0.36
C VAL A 432 -43.84 -43.57 0.73
N TYR A 433 -44.65 -42.51 0.68
CA TYR A 433 -46.09 -42.63 0.91
C TYR A 433 -46.77 -43.44 -0.21
N ALA A 434 -46.48 -43.16 -1.49
CA ALA A 434 -47.04 -43.91 -2.61
C ALA A 434 -46.73 -45.41 -2.52
N LYS A 435 -45.49 -45.78 -2.15
CA LYS A 435 -45.12 -47.19 -1.92
C LYS A 435 -45.85 -47.85 -0.74
N LYS A 436 -46.18 -47.09 0.33
CA LYS A 436 -46.92 -47.61 1.49
C LYS A 436 -48.42 -47.75 1.22
N PHE A 437 -48.98 -46.95 0.31
CA PHE A 437 -50.42 -46.89 0.01
C PHE A 437 -50.83 -47.58 -1.30
N THR A 438 -49.92 -48.23 -2.02
CA THR A 438 -50.25 -49.30 -2.98
C THR A 438 -50.37 -50.62 -2.22
N PRO A 439 -51.57 -51.05 -1.75
CA PRO A 439 -51.74 -52.40 -1.24
C PRO A 439 -51.51 -53.39 -2.39
N LYS A 440 -50.92 -54.55 -2.07
CA LYS A 440 -50.93 -55.73 -2.94
C LYS A 440 -52.39 -56.08 -3.27
N ILE A 441 -52.93 -55.63 -4.39
CA ILE A 441 -54.21 -56.10 -4.95
C ILE A 441 -53.96 -57.43 -5.70
N TYR A 442 -53.33 -58.42 -5.06
CA TYR A 442 -53.13 -59.73 -5.67
C TYR A 442 -53.04 -60.90 -4.67
N SER A 443 -53.78 -60.88 -3.57
CA SER A 443 -53.83 -62.07 -2.69
C SER A 443 -55.12 -62.30 -1.91
N GLN A 444 -56.23 -61.66 -2.24
CA GLN A 444 -57.54 -61.99 -1.66
C GLN A 444 -58.62 -61.85 -2.74
N GLY A 445 -58.96 -62.95 -3.40
CA GLY A 445 -60.02 -62.91 -4.42
C GLY A 445 -60.24 -64.17 -5.24
N VAL A 446 -59.84 -65.38 -4.79
CA VAL A 446 -60.39 -66.65 -5.32
C VAL A 446 -60.34 -67.72 -4.22
N ARG A 447 -61.41 -67.82 -3.41
CA ARG A 447 -61.80 -69.06 -2.71
C ARG A 447 -63.25 -68.92 -2.21
N GLY A 448 -64.14 -69.77 -2.74
CA GLY A 448 -65.58 -69.88 -2.43
C GLY A 448 -66.42 -68.94 -3.30
N PHE A 449 -67.32 -69.38 -4.17
CA PHE A 449 -68.11 -70.62 -4.27
C PHE A 449 -67.94 -71.31 -5.62
#